data_AF-A0A7Y5QGS3-F1
#
_entry.id   AF-A0A7Y5QGS3-F1
#
_cell.length_a   1.000
_cell.length_b   1.000
_cell.length_c   1.000
_cell.angle_alpha   90.00
_cell.angle_beta   90.00
_cell.angle_gamma   90.00
#
_symmetry.space_group_name_H-M   'P 1'
#
loop_
_entity.id
_entity.type
_entity.pdbx_description
1 polymer ?
#
loop_
_entity_poly.entity_id
_entity_poly.type
_entity_poly.pdbx_seq_one_letter_code
_entity_poly.pdbx_strand_id
1 'polypeptide(L)'
;MGLRFGTVTLRRPKRADSASSSLTVSVVGVHEGDAPEGEKAVHWLLLSALPVDTAEQARQVTRWYSYRWLIERLHYVLKSGCKLEESQLSQEIRLERLLAVYTLVAWRILWLTYQARITPDAPCTMALEEAEWQALYLFTQKQRRLPKHPPTLREAVRWIAQLGGFLGRKGDGEPGVKALWRGWTRLQDIAATFTLLQPPQWVMHSSNWRGAGNRQVSGVRLCENRLFKQSLRDCVGSEAASGLSDSQLGFWRTDHAQCLHWLIRGTDWPEGFGD
;
A
#
# COMPACT_ATOMS: atom_id res chain seq x y z
N MET A 1 -5.06 -9.89 -27.91
CA MET A 1 -4.23 -10.69 -26.98
C MET A 1 -4.41 -12.17 -27.29
N GLY A 2 -3.34 -12.85 -27.71
CA GLY A 2 -3.29 -14.29 -27.85
C GLY A 2 -3.06 -14.97 -26.49
N LEU A 3 -3.81 -16.04 -26.23
CA LEU A 3 -3.73 -16.80 -24.97
C LEU A 3 -3.61 -18.28 -25.30
N ARG A 4 -2.60 -18.95 -24.73
CA ARG A 4 -2.39 -20.40 -24.81
C ARG A 4 -2.21 -20.91 -23.39
N PHE A 5 -2.79 -22.05 -23.08
CA PHE A 5 -2.67 -22.64 -21.74
C PHE A 5 -2.71 -24.15 -21.81
N GLY A 6 -2.19 -24.78 -20.78
CA GLY A 6 -2.19 -26.22 -20.62
C GLY A 6 -1.26 -26.65 -19.50
N THR A 7 -1.01 -27.94 -19.41
CA THR A 7 -0.18 -28.55 -18.37
C THR A 7 1.09 -29.09 -18.98
N VAL A 8 2.22 -28.86 -18.31
CA VAL A 8 3.54 -29.36 -18.73
C VAL A 8 4.19 -30.07 -17.56
N THR A 9 4.71 -31.27 -17.82
CA THR A 9 5.57 -31.98 -16.87
C THR A 9 7.03 -31.56 -17.09
N LEU A 10 7.56 -30.79 -16.14
CA LEU A 10 8.94 -30.38 -16.10
C LEU A 10 9.82 -31.60 -15.81
N ARG A 11 10.75 -31.85 -16.72
CA ARG A 11 11.75 -32.90 -16.54
C ARG A 11 12.66 -32.51 -15.37
N ARG A 12 13.02 -33.53 -14.61
CA ARG A 12 13.99 -33.40 -13.54
C ARG A 12 15.34 -32.85 -14.06
N PRO A 13 15.97 -31.90 -13.36
CA PRO A 13 17.32 -31.45 -13.67
C PRO A 13 18.35 -32.59 -13.51
N LYS A 14 19.30 -32.70 -14.44
CA LYS A 14 20.34 -33.75 -14.41
C LYS A 14 21.21 -33.75 -13.14
N ARG A 15 21.31 -32.61 -12.45
CA ARG A 15 22.12 -32.42 -11.23
C ARG A 15 21.34 -32.58 -9.92
N ALA A 16 20.04 -32.86 -9.97
CA ALA A 16 19.23 -33.08 -8.76
C ALA A 16 19.41 -34.51 -8.23
N ASP A 17 19.31 -34.70 -6.91
CA ASP A 17 19.43 -36.02 -6.23
C ASP A 17 18.35 -37.01 -6.65
N SER A 18 18.67 -38.32 -6.64
CA SER A 18 17.83 -39.47 -7.07
C SER A 18 16.41 -39.47 -6.51
N ALA A 19 16.17 -38.83 -5.37
CA ALA A 19 14.85 -38.69 -4.74
C ALA A 19 13.92 -37.62 -5.36
N SER A 20 14.40 -36.74 -6.24
CA SER A 20 13.57 -35.66 -6.81
C SER A 20 12.66 -36.16 -7.95
N SER A 21 11.35 -35.95 -7.84
CA SER A 21 10.32 -36.32 -8.83
C SER A 21 10.13 -35.25 -9.92
N SER A 22 9.58 -35.65 -11.06
CA SER A 22 9.14 -34.72 -12.11
C SER A 22 7.97 -33.86 -11.62
N LEU A 23 7.99 -32.57 -11.91
CA LEU A 23 6.97 -31.63 -11.46
C LEU A 23 6.02 -31.28 -12.60
N THR A 24 4.74 -31.58 -12.42
CA THR A 24 3.69 -31.13 -13.34
C THR A 24 3.19 -29.76 -12.92
N VAL A 25 3.24 -28.80 -13.85
CA VAL A 25 2.81 -27.41 -13.63
C VAL A 25 1.86 -26.96 -14.73
N SER A 26 1.00 -26.01 -14.39
CA SER A 26 0.21 -25.27 -15.36
C SER A 26 1.05 -24.20 -16.03
N VAL A 27 0.83 -24.00 -17.32
CA VAL A 27 1.53 -23.00 -18.13
C VAL A 27 0.52 -22.12 -18.85
N VAL A 28 0.75 -20.81 -18.81
CA VAL A 28 -0.04 -19.82 -19.55
C VAL A 28 0.91 -18.97 -20.39
N GLY A 29 0.78 -19.07 -21.72
CA GLY A 29 1.44 -18.20 -22.68
C GLY A 29 0.52 -17.05 -23.08
N VAL A 30 1.01 -15.82 -22.92
CA VAL A 30 0.31 -14.58 -23.26
C VAL A 30 1.12 -13.84 -24.31
N HIS A 31 0.47 -13.40 -25.37
CA HIS A 31 1.09 -12.58 -26.42
C HIS A 31 0.20 -11.40 -26.78
N GLU A 32 0.78 -10.20 -26.81
CA GLU A 32 0.16 -9.02 -27.37
C GLU A 32 0.16 -9.10 -28.91
N GLY A 33 -1.03 -8.96 -29.52
CA GLY A 33 -1.17 -9.11 -30.97
C GLY A 33 -0.79 -7.84 -31.72
N ASP A 34 -1.41 -6.72 -31.33
CA ASP A 34 -1.26 -5.42 -31.99
C ASP A 34 -0.43 -4.49 -31.09
N ALA A 35 0.87 -4.77 -30.98
CA ALA A 35 1.78 -3.88 -30.26
C ALA A 35 1.91 -2.53 -30.99
N PRO A 36 2.02 -1.40 -30.28
CA PRO A 36 2.25 -0.09 -30.88
C PRO A 36 3.51 -0.09 -31.77
N GLU A 37 3.49 0.74 -32.81
CA GLU A 37 4.64 0.87 -33.71
C GLU A 37 5.89 1.30 -32.95
N GLY A 38 6.99 0.56 -33.15
CA GLY A 38 8.26 0.79 -32.46
C GLY A 38 8.39 0.11 -31.08
N GLU A 39 7.30 -0.44 -30.53
CA GLU A 39 7.31 -1.10 -29.23
C GLU A 39 7.42 -2.63 -29.35
N LYS A 40 8.10 -3.25 -28.38
CA LYS A 40 8.20 -4.70 -28.32
C LYS A 40 6.93 -5.29 -27.73
N ALA A 41 6.24 -6.14 -28.51
CA ALA A 41 5.05 -6.84 -28.07
C ALA A 41 5.27 -7.59 -26.74
N VAL A 42 4.35 -7.40 -25.80
CA VAL A 42 4.36 -8.13 -24.53
C VAL A 42 4.22 -9.63 -24.80
N HIS A 43 5.14 -10.41 -24.26
CA HIS A 43 5.10 -11.86 -24.32
C HIS A 43 5.45 -12.44 -22.95
N TRP A 44 4.49 -13.10 -22.30
CA TRP A 44 4.67 -13.73 -21.00
C TRP A 44 4.49 -15.25 -21.11
N LEU A 45 5.37 -15.99 -20.45
CA LEU A 45 5.21 -17.42 -20.21
C LEU A 45 5.15 -17.63 -18.69
N LEU A 46 3.96 -17.89 -18.19
CA LEU A 46 3.66 -17.97 -16.76
C LEU A 46 3.56 -19.43 -16.36
N LEU A 47 4.32 -19.82 -15.34
CA LEU A 47 4.18 -21.12 -14.66
C LEU A 47 3.33 -20.93 -13.41
N SER A 48 2.37 -21.82 -13.18
CA SER A 48 1.47 -21.74 -12.03
C SER A 48 1.20 -23.11 -11.43
N ALA A 49 0.98 -23.13 -10.11
CA ALA A 49 0.43 -24.29 -9.41
C ALA A 49 -1.11 -24.37 -9.53
N LEU A 50 -1.75 -23.30 -10.02
CA LEU A 50 -3.19 -23.23 -10.17
C LEU A 50 -3.65 -23.99 -11.42
N PRO A 51 -4.82 -24.64 -11.41
CA PRO A 51 -5.36 -25.30 -12.59
C PRO A 51 -5.71 -24.29 -13.69
N VAL A 52 -5.45 -24.65 -14.94
CA VAL A 52 -5.72 -23.82 -16.13
C VAL A 52 -6.41 -24.65 -17.22
N ASP A 53 -7.51 -25.32 -16.88
CA ASP A 53 -8.27 -26.16 -17.81
C ASP A 53 -9.12 -25.34 -18.78
N THR A 54 -9.37 -24.06 -18.44
CA THR A 54 -10.23 -23.16 -19.21
C THR A 54 -9.55 -21.83 -19.52
N ALA A 55 -10.03 -21.17 -20.58
CA ALA A 55 -9.56 -19.84 -20.96
C ALA A 55 -9.79 -18.80 -19.85
N GLU A 56 -10.85 -18.95 -19.05
CA GLU A 56 -11.15 -18.04 -17.95
C GLU A 56 -10.13 -18.18 -16.80
N GLN A 57 -9.77 -19.40 -16.44
CA GLN A 57 -8.70 -19.65 -15.46
C GLN A 57 -7.35 -19.08 -15.95
N ALA A 58 -7.02 -19.26 -17.23
CA ALA A 58 -5.80 -18.70 -17.81
C ALA A 58 -5.79 -17.15 -17.82
N ARG A 59 -6.94 -16.51 -18.09
CA ARG A 59 -7.10 -15.05 -17.96
C ARG A 59 -6.93 -14.59 -16.51
N GLN A 60 -7.45 -15.34 -15.55
CA GLN A 60 -7.32 -15.04 -14.13
C GLN A 60 -5.84 -15.07 -13.69
N VAL A 61 -5.09 -16.11 -14.06
CA VAL A 61 -3.63 -16.18 -13.79
C VAL A 61 -2.90 -14.99 -14.42
N THR A 62 -3.24 -14.66 -15.67
CA THR A 62 -2.66 -13.50 -16.37
C THR A 62 -2.96 -12.19 -15.63
N ARG A 63 -4.22 -11.99 -15.21
CA ARG A 63 -4.66 -10.83 -14.44
C ARG A 63 -3.91 -10.74 -13.12
N TRP A 64 -3.76 -11.83 -12.38
CA TRP A 64 -2.99 -11.85 -11.14
C TRP A 64 -1.52 -11.51 -11.36
N TYR A 65 -0.90 -12.04 -12.41
CA TYR A 65 0.47 -11.68 -12.76
C TYR A 65 0.62 -10.18 -13.12
N SER A 66 -0.39 -9.58 -13.75
CA SER A 66 -0.39 -8.13 -14.05
C SER A 66 -0.29 -7.26 -12.79
N TYR A 67 -0.72 -7.77 -11.63
CA TYR A 67 -0.59 -7.08 -10.34
C TYR A 67 0.82 -7.18 -9.74
N ARG A 68 1.74 -7.96 -10.32
CA ARG A 68 3.14 -8.06 -9.84
C ARG A 68 3.80 -6.68 -9.69
N TRP A 69 3.51 -5.75 -10.59
CA TRP A 69 4.03 -4.38 -10.56
C TRP A 69 3.67 -3.58 -9.30
N LEU A 70 2.67 -4.00 -8.52
CA LEU A 70 2.31 -3.34 -7.26
C LEU A 70 3.46 -3.35 -6.24
N ILE A 71 4.29 -4.40 -6.23
CA ILE A 71 5.44 -4.47 -5.32
C ILE A 71 6.49 -3.41 -5.66
N GLU A 72 6.69 -3.12 -6.95
CA GLU A 72 7.60 -2.06 -7.40
C GLU A 72 7.09 -0.69 -6.96
N ARG A 73 5.77 -0.50 -6.93
CA ARG A 73 5.16 0.72 -6.38
C ARG A 73 5.38 0.84 -4.87
N LEU A 74 5.36 -0.27 -4.12
CA LEU A 74 5.71 -0.28 -2.69
C LEU A 74 7.18 0.12 -2.49
N HIS A 75 8.10 -0.50 -3.24
CA HIS A 75 9.52 -0.16 -3.21
C HIS A 75 9.78 1.30 -3.57
N TYR A 76 9.05 1.84 -4.55
CA TYR A 76 9.14 3.26 -4.92
C TYR A 76 8.79 4.18 -3.75
N VAL A 77 7.74 3.87 -2.97
CA VAL A 77 7.41 4.66 -1.78
C VAL A 77 8.46 4.52 -0.69
N LEU A 78 8.98 3.31 -0.44
CA LEU A 78 10.04 3.09 0.55
C LEU A 78 11.32 3.89 0.21
N LYS A 79 11.77 3.82 -1.03
CA LYS A 79 13.00 4.46 -1.49
C LYS A 79 12.82 5.97 -1.67
N SER A 80 11.86 6.40 -2.49
CA SER A 80 11.71 7.81 -2.86
C SER A 80 10.82 8.63 -1.92
N GLY A 81 9.83 7.99 -1.29
CA GLY A 81 8.91 8.64 -0.36
C GLY A 81 9.49 8.72 1.05
N CYS A 82 9.76 7.57 1.65
CA CYS A 82 10.30 7.44 3.00
C CYS A 82 11.82 7.66 3.07
N LYS A 83 12.51 7.75 1.93
CA LYS A 83 13.97 7.99 1.86
C LYS A 83 14.77 6.94 2.63
N LEU A 84 14.34 5.68 2.58
CA LEU A 84 14.96 4.59 3.33
C LEU A 84 16.48 4.47 3.06
N GLU A 85 16.88 4.65 1.80
CA GLU A 85 18.29 4.55 1.37
C GLU A 85 19.14 5.76 1.82
N GLU A 86 18.52 6.86 2.23
CA GLU A 86 19.22 8.03 2.81
C GLU A 86 19.44 7.88 4.34
N SER A 87 18.90 6.82 4.95
CA SER A 87 19.00 6.56 6.39
C SER A 87 20.47 6.38 6.83
N GLN A 88 20.88 7.13 7.85
CA GLN A 88 22.24 7.07 8.41
C GLN A 88 22.37 6.02 9.55
N LEU A 89 21.45 5.05 9.62
CA LEU A 89 21.51 3.98 10.62
C LEU A 89 22.59 2.96 10.23
N SER A 90 23.58 2.79 11.10
CA SER A 90 24.73 1.90 10.87
C SER A 90 24.52 0.45 11.34
N GLN A 91 23.49 0.19 12.14
CA GLN A 91 23.21 -1.13 12.70
C GLN A 91 22.08 -1.81 11.94
N GLU A 92 22.31 -3.04 11.49
CA GLU A 92 21.33 -3.88 10.78
C GLU A 92 19.99 -3.94 11.51
N ILE A 93 19.98 -4.28 12.79
CA ILE A 93 18.75 -4.37 13.60
C ILE A 93 17.97 -3.05 13.67
N ARG A 94 18.64 -1.90 13.56
CA ARG A 94 17.96 -0.59 13.53
C ARG A 94 17.36 -0.32 12.16
N LEU A 95 18.06 -0.71 11.09
CA LEU A 95 17.55 -0.62 9.73
C LEU A 95 16.34 -1.52 9.51
N GLU A 96 16.35 -2.76 10.04
CA GLU A 96 15.21 -3.67 10.00
C GLU A 96 13.97 -3.07 10.68
N ARG A 97 14.15 -2.47 11.87
CA ARG A 97 13.06 -1.80 12.59
C ARG A 97 12.52 -0.60 11.81
N LEU A 98 13.41 0.20 11.21
CA LEU A 98 13.01 1.32 10.38
C LEU A 98 12.21 0.85 9.16
N LEU A 99 12.71 -0.18 8.47
CA LEU A 99 12.06 -0.78 7.31
C LEU A 99 10.67 -1.31 7.68
N ALA A 100 10.51 -1.95 8.84
CA ALA A 100 9.20 -2.41 9.30
C ALA A 100 8.19 -1.26 9.45
N VAL A 101 8.59 -0.15 10.08
CA VAL A 101 7.75 1.05 10.23
C VAL A 101 7.45 1.67 8.86
N TYR A 102 8.45 1.84 8.01
CA TYR A 102 8.29 2.43 6.69
C TYR A 102 7.43 1.57 5.76
N THR A 103 7.48 0.25 5.90
CA THR A 103 6.62 -0.66 5.13
C THR A 103 5.15 -0.43 5.45
N LEU A 104 4.79 -0.20 6.73
CA LEU A 104 3.42 0.12 7.12
C LEU A 104 2.96 1.46 6.53
N VAL A 105 3.82 2.49 6.56
CA VAL A 105 3.51 3.80 5.97
C VAL A 105 3.36 3.68 4.44
N ALA A 106 4.27 2.98 3.78
CA ALA A 106 4.25 2.78 2.34
C ALA A 106 2.99 2.00 1.89
N TRP A 107 2.67 0.92 2.60
CA TRP A 107 1.44 0.16 2.37
C TRP A 107 0.20 1.05 2.54
N ARG A 108 0.15 1.87 3.60
CA ARG A 108 -0.97 2.75 3.88
C ARG A 108 -1.24 3.74 2.74
N ILE A 109 -0.18 4.33 2.20
CA ILE A 109 -0.28 5.27 1.07
C ILE A 109 -0.73 4.53 -0.20
N LEU A 110 -0.19 3.34 -0.48
CA LEU A 110 -0.62 2.50 -1.60
C LEU A 110 -2.09 2.11 -1.46
N TRP A 111 -2.48 1.60 -0.31
CA TRP A 111 -3.86 1.22 0.00
C TRP A 111 -4.79 2.41 -0.23
N LEU A 112 -4.47 3.59 0.28
CA LEU A 112 -5.30 4.79 0.10
C LEU A 112 -5.43 5.16 -1.39
N THR A 113 -4.33 5.05 -2.14
CA THR A 113 -4.29 5.32 -3.59
C THR A 113 -5.25 4.42 -4.36
N TYR A 114 -5.26 3.11 -4.07
CA TYR A 114 -6.10 2.16 -4.79
C TYR A 114 -7.53 2.10 -4.24
N GLN A 115 -7.72 2.24 -2.93
CA GLN A 115 -9.04 2.21 -2.31
C GLN A 115 -9.93 3.33 -2.84
N ALA A 116 -9.38 4.52 -3.07
CA ALA A 116 -10.12 5.62 -3.69
C ALA A 116 -10.54 5.36 -5.15
N ARG A 117 -9.89 4.42 -5.84
CA ARG A 117 -10.23 4.00 -7.20
C ARG A 117 -11.26 2.87 -7.20
N ILE A 118 -11.17 1.96 -6.23
CA ILE A 118 -12.07 0.80 -6.11
C ILE A 118 -13.42 1.22 -5.52
N THR A 119 -13.42 2.03 -4.45
CA THR A 119 -14.62 2.50 -3.76
C THR A 119 -14.62 4.02 -3.65
N PRO A 120 -14.76 4.75 -4.77
CA PRO A 120 -14.64 6.22 -4.79
C PRO A 120 -15.69 6.92 -3.94
N ASP A 121 -16.92 6.38 -3.92
CA ASP A 121 -18.09 7.00 -3.29
C ASP A 121 -18.22 6.67 -1.79
N ALA A 122 -17.35 5.80 -1.26
CA ALA A 122 -17.33 5.49 0.16
C ALA A 122 -16.98 6.76 0.98
N PRO A 123 -17.47 6.90 2.22
CA PRO A 123 -17.12 8.06 3.04
C PRO A 123 -15.64 8.05 3.40
N CYS A 124 -15.00 9.22 3.41
CA CYS A 124 -13.57 9.32 3.71
C CYS A 124 -13.22 8.85 5.13
N THR A 125 -14.19 8.78 6.04
CA THR A 125 -14.04 8.29 7.42
C THR A 125 -13.62 6.82 7.52
N MET A 126 -13.75 6.05 6.44
CA MET A 126 -13.16 4.70 6.40
C MET A 126 -11.62 4.73 6.39
N ALA A 127 -11.05 5.86 5.97
CA ALA A 127 -9.63 6.02 5.74
C ALA A 127 -9.02 7.17 6.54
N LEU A 128 -9.78 8.14 7.01
CA LEU A 128 -9.28 9.30 7.73
C LEU A 128 -9.95 9.39 9.09
N GLU A 129 -9.16 9.70 10.10
CA GLU A 129 -9.68 10.05 11.41
C GLU A 129 -10.49 11.36 11.36
N GLU A 130 -11.32 11.59 12.37
CA GLU A 130 -12.23 12.73 12.40
C GLU A 130 -11.50 14.06 12.24
N ALA A 131 -10.42 14.25 13.00
CA ALA A 131 -9.60 15.46 12.92
C ALA A 131 -8.92 15.60 11.54
N GLU A 132 -8.50 14.50 10.92
CA GLU A 132 -7.80 14.53 9.64
C GLU A 132 -8.72 15.02 8.51
N TRP A 133 -9.90 14.41 8.34
CA TRP A 133 -10.78 14.81 7.23
C TRP A 133 -11.42 16.18 7.47
N GLN A 134 -11.74 16.54 8.72
CA GLN A 134 -12.26 17.86 9.06
C GLN A 134 -11.23 18.95 8.76
N ALA A 135 -9.99 18.76 9.22
CA ALA A 135 -8.91 19.71 8.98
C ALA A 135 -8.59 19.81 7.48
N LEU A 136 -8.55 18.68 6.78
CA LEU A 136 -8.37 18.63 5.32
C LEU A 136 -9.45 19.45 4.60
N TYR A 137 -10.72 19.23 4.93
CA TYR A 137 -11.85 19.94 4.31
C TYR A 137 -11.73 21.45 4.55
N LEU A 138 -11.58 21.89 5.80
CA LEU A 138 -11.54 23.30 6.14
C LEU A 138 -10.35 24.01 5.47
N PHE A 139 -9.19 23.36 5.46
CA PHE A 139 -7.97 23.90 4.86
C PHE A 139 -8.08 24.01 3.33
N THR A 140 -8.59 22.98 2.66
CA THR A 140 -8.65 22.91 1.20
C THR A 140 -9.78 23.76 0.62
N GLN A 141 -10.95 23.73 1.25
CA GLN A 141 -12.12 24.52 0.85
C GLN A 141 -12.04 25.98 1.31
N LYS A 142 -11.08 26.31 2.19
CA LYS A 142 -10.94 27.64 2.81
C LYS A 142 -12.24 28.10 3.49
N GLN A 143 -12.93 27.17 4.14
CA GLN A 143 -14.18 27.41 4.84
C GLN A 143 -13.99 27.25 6.35
N ARG A 144 -14.88 27.88 7.14
CA ARG A 144 -14.90 27.76 8.61
C ARG A 144 -16.00 26.82 9.13
N ARG A 145 -16.82 26.27 8.24
CA ARG A 145 -17.93 25.39 8.58
C ARG A 145 -17.71 24.02 7.95
N LEU A 146 -17.93 22.98 8.74
CA LEU A 146 -17.89 21.60 8.26
C LEU A 146 -19.18 21.26 7.50
N PRO A 147 -19.10 20.35 6.51
CA PRO A 147 -20.27 19.83 5.84
C PRO A 147 -21.08 18.93 6.80
N LYS A 148 -22.37 18.73 6.50
CA LYS A 148 -23.24 17.83 7.27
C LYS A 148 -22.83 16.36 7.17
N HIS A 149 -22.25 15.98 6.03
CA HIS A 149 -21.81 14.62 5.75
C HIS A 149 -20.32 14.65 5.37
N PRO A 150 -19.56 13.60 5.76
CA PRO A 150 -18.17 13.51 5.36
C PRO A 150 -18.05 13.43 3.82
N PRO A 151 -17.00 14.02 3.25
CA PRO A 151 -16.74 13.93 1.81
C PRO A 151 -16.47 12.48 1.39
N THR A 152 -16.54 12.24 0.09
CA THR A 152 -16.20 10.94 -0.47
C THR A 152 -14.70 10.65 -0.34
N LEU A 153 -14.32 9.37 -0.37
CA LEU A 153 -12.93 8.95 -0.32
C LEU A 153 -12.17 9.50 -1.53
N ARG A 154 -12.78 9.53 -2.71
CA ARG A 154 -12.17 10.10 -3.92
C ARG A 154 -11.85 11.58 -3.76
N GLU A 155 -12.80 12.37 -3.23
CA GLU A 155 -12.57 13.80 -2.97
C GLU A 155 -11.44 14.02 -1.98
N ALA A 156 -11.48 13.32 -0.84
CA ALA A 156 -10.45 13.43 0.19
C ALA A 156 -9.05 13.07 -0.35
N VAL A 157 -8.91 11.98 -1.09
CA VAL A 157 -7.64 11.56 -1.69
C VAL A 157 -7.14 12.57 -2.72
N ARG A 158 -8.03 13.15 -3.55
CA ARG A 158 -7.64 14.21 -4.48
C ARG A 158 -7.17 15.46 -3.76
N TRP A 159 -7.84 15.86 -2.67
CA TRP A 159 -7.41 17.00 -1.86
C TRP A 159 -6.07 16.76 -1.17
N ILE A 160 -5.85 15.56 -0.62
CA ILE A 160 -4.52 15.18 -0.09
C ILE A 160 -3.48 15.31 -1.20
N ALA A 161 -3.73 14.73 -2.38
CA ALA A 161 -2.79 14.85 -3.48
C ALA A 161 -2.53 16.31 -3.90
N GLN A 162 -3.54 17.19 -3.85
CA GLN A 162 -3.39 18.63 -4.11
C GLN A 162 -2.47 19.31 -3.11
N LEU A 163 -2.51 18.91 -1.83
CA LEU A 163 -1.52 19.36 -0.84
C LEU A 163 -0.09 18.98 -1.24
N GLY A 164 0.07 17.86 -1.95
CA GLY A 164 1.34 17.35 -2.48
C GLY A 164 1.71 17.82 -3.90
N GLY A 165 0.92 18.72 -4.51
CA GLY A 165 1.20 19.32 -5.82
C GLY A 165 0.44 18.72 -7.00
N PHE A 166 -0.54 17.84 -6.78
CA PHE A 166 -1.47 17.42 -7.85
C PHE A 166 -2.37 18.60 -8.24
N LEU A 167 -2.45 18.92 -9.52
CA LEU A 167 -3.23 20.08 -9.98
C LEU A 167 -4.73 19.77 -10.07
N GLY A 168 -5.08 18.55 -10.48
CA GLY A 168 -6.46 18.09 -10.57
C GLY A 168 -7.25 18.78 -11.68
N ARG A 169 -6.61 19.12 -12.79
CA ARG A 169 -7.26 19.69 -13.99
C ARG A 169 -8.15 18.65 -14.66
N LYS A 170 -9.04 19.12 -15.53
CA LYS A 170 -9.88 18.24 -16.35
C LYS A 170 -8.97 17.42 -17.29
N GLY A 171 -8.94 16.10 -17.09
CA GLY A 171 -8.11 15.18 -17.89
C GLY A 171 -6.87 14.63 -17.18
N ASP A 172 -6.47 15.18 -16.01
CA ASP A 172 -5.27 14.72 -15.27
C ASP A 172 -5.39 13.27 -14.72
N GLY A 173 -6.59 12.68 -14.78
CA GLY A 173 -6.85 11.34 -14.23
C GLY A 173 -6.86 11.31 -12.70
N GLU A 174 -6.42 10.19 -12.13
CA GLU A 174 -6.33 9.98 -10.68
C GLU A 174 -4.91 10.25 -10.15
N PRO A 175 -4.78 10.77 -8.92
CA PRO A 175 -3.48 11.10 -8.36
C PRO A 175 -2.58 9.88 -8.25
N GLY A 176 -1.29 10.12 -8.51
CA GLY A 176 -0.23 9.14 -8.29
C GLY A 176 0.25 9.12 -6.84
N VAL A 177 0.94 8.04 -6.48
CA VAL A 177 1.46 7.81 -5.13
C VAL A 177 2.40 8.96 -4.66
N LYS A 178 3.10 9.61 -5.60
CA LYS A 178 3.98 10.78 -5.38
C LYS A 178 3.31 12.00 -4.82
N ALA A 179 2.19 12.39 -5.42
CA ALA A 179 1.42 13.49 -4.89
C ALA A 179 0.82 13.10 -3.53
N LEU A 180 0.40 11.85 -3.37
CA LEU A 180 -0.24 11.39 -2.15
C LEU A 180 0.67 11.36 -0.94
N TRP A 181 1.89 10.82 -1.02
CA TRP A 181 2.76 10.81 0.17
C TRP A 181 3.18 12.22 0.60
N ARG A 182 3.47 13.11 -0.37
CA ARG A 182 3.80 14.52 -0.08
C ARG A 182 2.63 15.23 0.59
N GLY A 183 1.44 14.99 0.05
CA GLY A 183 0.20 15.50 0.59
C GLY A 183 -0.13 14.96 1.97
N TRP A 184 0.16 13.66 2.19
CA TRP A 184 -0.08 12.99 3.46
C TRP A 184 0.75 13.60 4.58
N THR A 185 2.06 13.81 4.38
CA THR A 185 2.91 14.50 5.37
C THR A 185 2.34 15.87 5.72
N ARG A 186 1.93 16.66 4.72
CA ARG A 186 1.36 17.98 4.93
C ARG A 186 -0.01 17.95 5.63
N LEU A 187 -0.82 16.91 5.37
CA LEU A 187 -2.08 16.70 6.08
C LEU A 187 -1.83 16.42 7.57
N GLN A 188 -0.82 15.62 7.92
CA GLN A 188 -0.52 15.32 9.32
C GLN A 188 -0.20 16.60 10.12
N ASP A 189 0.57 17.53 9.55
CA ASP A 189 0.85 18.83 10.17
C ASP A 189 -0.43 19.68 10.36
N ILE A 190 -1.30 19.69 9.35
CA ILE A 190 -2.58 20.41 9.37
C ILE A 190 -3.53 19.81 10.43
N ALA A 191 -3.64 18.49 10.49
CA ALA A 191 -4.49 17.77 11.43
C ALA A 191 -4.01 17.93 12.89
N ALA A 192 -2.69 17.87 13.11
CA ALA A 192 -2.09 18.14 14.41
C ALA A 192 -2.40 19.57 14.87
N THR A 193 -2.21 20.56 13.98
CA THR A 193 -2.52 21.97 14.26
C THR A 193 -4.00 22.16 14.56
N PHE A 194 -4.88 21.55 13.76
CA PHE A 194 -6.33 21.61 13.97
C PHE A 194 -6.70 21.07 15.36
N THR A 195 -6.14 19.92 15.74
CA THR A 195 -6.41 19.30 17.06
C THR A 195 -5.95 20.19 18.21
N LEU A 196 -4.80 20.86 18.09
CA LEU A 196 -4.28 21.79 19.10
C LEU A 196 -5.16 23.04 19.28
N LEU A 197 -5.81 23.50 18.20
CA LEU A 197 -6.68 24.67 18.22
C LEU A 197 -8.11 24.36 18.67
N GLN A 198 -8.53 23.10 18.64
CA GLN A 198 -9.83 22.70 19.17
C GLN A 198 -9.80 22.76 20.70
N PRO A 199 -10.88 23.25 21.35
CA PRO A 199 -10.99 23.16 22.80
C PRO A 199 -10.93 21.69 23.21
N PRO A 200 -10.24 21.36 24.32
CA PRO A 200 -10.19 20.00 24.80
C PRO A 200 -11.60 19.44 25.01
N GLN A 201 -11.82 18.18 24.66
CA GLN A 201 -13.16 17.56 24.78
C GLN A 201 -13.76 17.69 26.20
N TRP A 202 -12.93 17.71 27.24
CA TRP A 202 -13.37 17.91 28.63
C TRP A 202 -13.88 19.32 28.94
N VAL A 203 -13.53 20.33 28.13
CA VAL A 203 -14.08 21.70 28.22
C VAL A 203 -15.46 21.78 27.54
N MET A 204 -15.71 20.98 26.52
CA MET A 204 -17.01 21.01 25.81
C MET A 204 -18.12 20.26 26.56
N HIS A 205 -17.77 19.27 27.38
CA HIS A 205 -18.74 18.56 28.24
C HIS A 205 -18.99 19.25 29.59
N SER A 206 -18.28 20.35 29.90
CA SER A 206 -18.41 21.10 31.14
C SER A 206 -19.28 22.35 31.00
N SER A 207 -20.45 22.25 30.35
CA SER A 207 -21.48 23.30 30.39
C SER A 207 -22.11 23.51 31.77
N ASN A 208 -21.53 22.94 32.83
CA ASN A 208 -21.94 23.13 34.23
C ASN A 208 -20.83 23.65 35.17
N TRP A 209 -19.71 24.14 34.65
CA TRP A 209 -18.63 24.66 35.49
C TRP A 209 -18.84 26.12 35.93
N ARG A 210 -19.77 26.32 36.88
CA ARG A 210 -19.72 27.46 37.80
C ARG A 210 -18.92 27.04 39.04
N GLY A 211 -17.66 27.49 39.10
CA GLY A 211 -16.86 27.64 40.33
C GLY A 211 -16.68 26.40 41.21
N ALA A 212 -15.56 25.70 41.07
CA ALA A 212 -15.01 24.90 42.17
C ALA A 212 -13.48 24.87 42.08
N GLY A 213 -12.83 25.37 43.12
CA GLY A 213 -11.38 25.54 43.17
C GLY A 213 -10.57 24.26 42.97
N ASN A 214 -9.36 24.49 42.47
CA ASN A 214 -8.13 23.76 42.72
C ASN A 214 -8.30 22.27 43.08
N ARG A 215 -8.35 21.41 42.05
CA ARG A 215 -8.06 19.99 42.21
C ARG A 215 -7.14 19.54 41.09
N GLN A 216 -5.92 19.17 41.50
CA GLN A 216 -4.86 18.60 40.70
C GLN A 216 -5.41 17.42 39.88
N VAL A 217 -5.39 17.52 38.55
CA VAL A 217 -5.77 16.39 37.68
C VAL A 217 -4.50 15.62 37.36
N SER A 218 -4.33 14.49 38.03
CA SER A 218 -3.37 13.45 37.70
C SER A 218 -3.90 12.59 36.53
N GLY A 219 -3.04 12.33 35.55
CA GLY A 219 -3.21 11.22 34.60
C GLY A 219 -3.66 11.61 33.20
N VAL A 220 -2.72 12.03 32.35
CA VAL A 220 -2.87 11.93 30.89
C VAL A 220 -2.76 10.45 30.52
N ARG A 221 -3.89 9.80 30.22
CA ARG A 221 -3.87 8.53 29.50
C ARG A 221 -3.61 8.85 28.04
N LEU A 222 -2.40 8.56 27.57
CA LEU A 222 -2.10 8.45 26.14
C LEU A 222 -3.10 7.47 25.54
N CYS A 223 -3.96 7.96 24.65
CA CYS A 223 -4.91 7.13 23.92
C CYS A 223 -4.09 6.25 22.98
N GLU A 224 -3.81 5.02 23.42
CA GLU A 224 -3.20 4.03 22.55
C GLU A 224 -4.11 3.77 21.35
N ASN A 225 -3.49 3.86 20.18
CA ASN A 225 -4.08 3.75 18.86
C ASN A 225 -4.79 2.40 18.65
N ARG A 226 -6.06 2.32 19.08
CA ARG A 226 -6.87 1.09 19.10
C ARG A 226 -7.23 0.65 17.68
N LEU A 227 -7.35 1.58 16.73
CA LEU A 227 -7.61 1.31 15.31
C LEU A 227 -6.37 0.77 14.60
N PHE A 228 -5.17 1.24 14.94
CA PHE A 228 -3.91 0.67 14.44
C PHE A 228 -3.66 -0.75 14.94
N LYS A 229 -3.93 -1.04 16.24
CA LYS A 229 -3.88 -2.40 16.79
C LYS A 229 -4.98 -3.32 16.23
N GLN A 230 -6.11 -2.77 15.76
CA GLN A 230 -7.18 -3.53 15.11
C GLN A 230 -6.78 -3.85 13.66
N SER A 231 -6.34 -2.87 12.89
CA SER A 231 -5.87 -3.07 11.51
C SER A 231 -4.65 -4.00 11.42
N LEU A 232 -3.73 -3.95 12.38
CA LEU A 232 -2.64 -4.93 12.50
C LEU A 232 -3.16 -6.34 12.86
N ARG A 233 -4.20 -6.46 13.70
CA ARG A 233 -4.81 -7.76 14.01
C ARG A 233 -5.61 -8.33 12.83
N ASP A 234 -6.24 -7.48 12.04
CA ASP A 234 -7.00 -7.88 10.86
C ASP A 234 -6.05 -8.25 9.70
N CYS A 235 -4.91 -7.57 9.55
CA CYS A 235 -3.86 -7.92 8.58
C CYS A 235 -3.06 -9.17 8.98
N VAL A 236 -2.90 -9.43 10.29
CA VAL A 236 -2.21 -10.62 10.84
C VAL A 236 -3.20 -11.76 11.16
N GLY A 237 -4.50 -11.54 10.92
CA GLY A 237 -5.59 -12.47 11.19
C GLY A 237 -5.63 -13.69 10.26
N SER A 238 -4.82 -14.68 10.59
CA SER A 238 -5.18 -16.10 10.86
C SER A 238 -6.12 -16.91 9.95
N GLU A 239 -6.62 -16.46 8.80
CA GLU A 239 -7.53 -17.28 7.97
C GLU A 239 -7.11 -17.52 6.51
N ALA A 240 -5.92 -17.07 6.10
CA ALA A 240 -5.36 -17.39 4.77
C ALA A 240 -4.23 -18.43 4.78
N ALA A 241 -3.84 -18.94 5.95
CA ALA A 241 -2.71 -19.88 6.11
C ALA A 241 -3.10 -21.25 6.69
N SER A 242 -4.39 -21.53 6.89
CA SER A 242 -4.86 -22.80 7.46
C SER A 242 -4.93 -23.96 6.46
N GLY A 243 -4.53 -23.75 5.21
CA GLY A 243 -4.58 -24.78 4.15
C GLY A 243 -3.32 -24.90 3.28
N LEU A 244 -2.22 -24.21 3.60
CA LEU A 244 -1.00 -24.23 2.79
C LEU A 244 0.09 -25.03 3.52
N SER A 245 0.65 -26.04 2.86
CA SER A 245 1.74 -26.85 3.41
C SER A 245 3.03 -26.04 3.57
N ASP A 246 3.92 -26.45 4.48
CA ASP A 246 5.21 -25.79 4.75
C ASP A 246 6.07 -25.57 3.48
N SER A 247 5.86 -26.38 2.44
CA SER A 247 6.49 -26.22 1.12
C SER A 247 5.96 -25.01 0.31
N GLN A 248 4.71 -24.58 0.52
CA GLN A 248 4.10 -23.42 -0.14
C GLN A 248 4.44 -22.09 0.55
N LEU A 249 4.72 -22.12 1.86
CA LEU A 249 5.24 -20.98 2.62
C LEU A 249 6.73 -20.69 2.33
N GLY A 250 7.48 -21.70 1.85
CA GLY A 250 8.89 -21.57 1.49
C GLY A 250 9.18 -20.65 0.28
N PHE A 251 8.25 -20.53 -0.66
CA PHE A 251 8.41 -19.72 -1.87
C PHE A 251 8.32 -18.21 -1.59
N TRP A 252 7.46 -17.79 -0.65
CA TRP A 252 7.36 -16.38 -0.23
C TRP A 252 8.53 -15.92 0.65
N ARG A 253 9.19 -16.84 1.36
CA ARG A 253 10.41 -16.53 2.13
C ARG A 253 11.61 -16.21 1.24
N THR A 254 11.67 -16.74 0.01
CA THR A 254 12.85 -16.61 -0.85
C THR A 254 12.89 -15.26 -1.59
N ASP A 255 11.75 -14.72 -2.02
CA ASP A 255 11.71 -13.41 -2.71
C ASP A 255 11.88 -12.21 -1.76
N HIS A 256 11.31 -12.25 -0.56
CA HIS A 256 11.52 -11.19 0.45
C HIS A 256 12.96 -11.19 0.99
N ALA A 257 13.56 -12.37 1.21
CA ALA A 257 14.95 -12.47 1.65
C ALA A 257 15.94 -12.04 0.55
N GLN A 258 15.66 -12.31 -0.72
CA GLN A 258 16.49 -11.81 -1.83
C GLN A 258 16.36 -10.29 -2.02
N CYS A 259 15.15 -9.72 -1.87
CA CYS A 259 14.97 -8.27 -1.89
C CYS A 259 15.68 -7.58 -0.72
N LEU A 260 15.60 -8.13 0.50
CA LEU A 260 16.32 -7.65 1.69
C LEU A 260 17.84 -7.76 1.53
N HIS A 261 18.33 -8.92 1.08
CA HIS A 261 19.76 -9.16 0.85
C HIS A 261 20.33 -8.30 -0.28
N TRP A 262 19.51 -7.92 -1.28
CA TRP A 262 19.90 -7.02 -2.36
C TRP A 262 19.88 -5.54 -1.93
N LEU A 263 18.87 -5.11 -1.16
CA LEU A 263 18.80 -3.77 -0.54
C LEU A 263 19.98 -3.51 0.41
N ILE A 264 20.45 -4.53 1.12
CA ILE A 264 21.60 -4.44 2.04
C ILE A 264 22.95 -4.40 1.30
N ARG A 265 23.03 -4.91 0.06
CA ARG A 265 24.32 -5.06 -0.67
C ARG A 265 24.64 -3.99 -1.73
N GLY A 266 23.77 -3.00 -1.93
CA GLY A 266 24.12 -1.75 -2.62
C GLY A 266 24.94 -1.90 -3.92
N THR A 267 24.45 -2.62 -4.93
CA THR A 267 25.03 -2.57 -6.27
C THR A 267 24.09 -1.90 -7.26
N ASP A 268 24.64 -0.95 -8.01
CA ASP A 268 23.96 -0.02 -8.92
C ASP A 268 22.96 -0.68 -9.88
N TRP A 269 21.84 0.01 -10.08
CA TRP A 269 20.85 -0.29 -11.11
C TRP A 269 21.26 0.40 -12.43
N PRO A 270 21.37 -0.29 -13.57
CA PRO A 270 21.61 0.38 -14.84
C PRO A 270 20.41 1.25 -15.20
N GLU A 271 20.66 2.55 -15.37
CA GLU A 271 19.69 3.51 -15.85
C GLU A 271 19.10 3.07 -17.19
N GLY A 272 17.77 3.17 -17.31
CA GLY A 272 17.09 3.10 -18.60
C GLY A 272 15.97 2.06 -18.66
N PHE A 273 14.85 2.35 -17.99
CA PHE A 273 13.51 1.93 -18.43
C PHE A 273 12.49 2.88 -17.78
N GLY A 274 12.35 4.05 -18.40
CA GLY A 274 11.16 4.89 -18.27
C GLY A 274 10.56 5.01 -19.66
N ASP A 275 9.34 4.51 -19.84
CA ASP A 275 8.12 5.30 -20.04
C ASP A 275 6.88 4.41 -19.81
#